data_AF-A0A1I3S7N6-F1
#
_entry.id   AF-A0A1I3S7N6-F1
#
_cell.length_a   1.000
_cell.length_b   1.000
_cell.length_c   1.000
_cell.angle_alpha   90.00
_cell.angle_beta   90.00
_cell.angle_gamma   90.00
#
_symmetry.space_group_name_H-M   'P 1'
#
loop_
_entity.id
_entity.type
_entity.pdbx_description
1 polymer ?
#
loop_
_entity_poly.entity_id
_entity_poly.type
_entity_poly.pdbx_seq_one_letter_code
_entity_poly.pdbx_strand_id
1 'polypeptide(L)'
;MTDSTYTDGVGVDLGLKYFVMTSKGHPFKNINKSSAVERVEKPLKRAQRALSRKLKSRKKRGEKSAAGGGSNMAKNVLRVQKLRARLKRMRDAYHAWVVSMLVKARPAYITIEKLHVKGMM
;
A
#
# COMPACT_ATOMS: atom_id res chain seq x y z
N MET A 1 -16.34 30.97 -25.29
CA MET A 1 -17.11 30.80 -24.03
C MET A 1 -16.37 29.79 -23.17
N THR A 2 -15.57 30.24 -22.21
CA THR A 2 -14.79 29.35 -21.33
C THR A 2 -15.36 29.43 -19.92
N ASP A 3 -16.53 28.83 -19.70
CA ASP A 3 -16.99 28.55 -18.33
C ASP A 3 -16.28 27.29 -17.84
N SER A 4 -15.04 27.44 -17.39
CA SER A 4 -14.42 26.47 -16.49
C SER A 4 -14.93 26.76 -15.09
N THR A 5 -16.19 26.42 -14.82
CA THR A 5 -16.78 26.55 -13.50
C THR A 5 -16.11 25.52 -12.58
N TYR A 6 -15.27 26.00 -11.68
CA TYR A 6 -14.79 25.18 -10.56
C TYR A 6 -15.97 24.83 -9.66
N THR A 7 -16.01 23.61 -9.16
CA THR A 7 -17.00 23.22 -8.15
C THR A 7 -16.57 23.71 -6.78
N ASP A 8 -17.50 23.74 -5.82
CA ASP A 8 -17.18 24.06 -4.43
C ASP A 8 -16.01 23.22 -3.91
N GLY A 9 -15.22 23.82 -3.03
CA GLY A 9 -14.08 23.18 -2.41
C GLY A 9 -14.45 21.86 -1.73
N VAL A 10 -13.45 20.97 -1.60
CA VAL A 10 -13.64 19.64 -1.01
C VAL A 10 -12.70 19.44 0.16
N GLY A 11 -13.26 19.06 1.31
CA GLY A 11 -12.50 18.58 2.45
C GLY A 11 -12.25 17.08 2.33
N VAL A 12 -11.04 16.65 2.60
CA VAL A 12 -10.58 15.27 2.54
C VAL A 12 -10.05 14.85 3.92
N ASP A 13 -10.76 13.91 4.53
CA ASP A 13 -10.36 13.25 5.77
C ASP A 13 -9.80 11.84 5.47
N LEU A 14 -8.74 11.44 6.18
CA LEU A 14 -8.05 10.16 6.01
C LEU A 14 -8.31 9.25 7.21
N GLY A 15 -8.86 8.05 6.95
CA GLY A 15 -9.31 7.15 8.01
C GLY A 15 -8.82 5.70 7.90
N LEU A 16 -9.08 4.93 8.97
CA LEU A 16 -8.82 3.49 9.02
C LEU A 16 -9.97 2.67 8.42
N LYS A 17 -11.23 3.08 8.70
CA LYS A 17 -12.44 2.44 8.19
C LYS A 17 -12.63 2.72 6.70
N TYR A 18 -12.57 3.99 6.33
CA TYR A 18 -12.57 4.49 4.96
C TYR A 18 -11.22 5.14 4.69
N PHE A 19 -10.64 4.87 3.51
CA PHE A 19 -9.35 5.44 3.13
C PHE A 19 -9.43 6.97 3.02
N VAL A 20 -10.46 7.47 2.35
CA VAL A 20 -10.75 8.90 2.21
C VAL A 20 -12.24 9.10 2.45
N MET A 21 -12.60 10.07 3.30
CA MET A 21 -13.94 10.62 3.40
C MET A 21 -13.92 12.04 2.82
N THR A 22 -14.83 12.32 1.90
CA THR A 22 -14.99 13.67 1.35
C THR A 22 -16.11 14.41 2.06
N SER A 23 -15.98 15.74 2.21
CA SER A 23 -17.05 16.59 2.76
C SER A 23 -18.38 16.48 1.99
N LYS A 24 -18.33 16.02 0.74
CA LYS A 24 -19.48 15.76 -0.14
C LYS A 24 -20.15 14.39 0.11
N GLY A 25 -19.71 13.63 1.12
CA GLY A 25 -20.39 12.41 1.58
C GLY A 25 -20.09 11.13 0.77
N HIS A 26 -19.08 11.14 -0.09
CA HIS A 26 -18.67 9.95 -0.85
C HIS A 26 -17.40 9.31 -0.22
N PRO A 27 -17.54 8.16 0.47
CA PRO A 27 -16.40 7.48 1.07
C PRO A 27 -15.67 6.56 0.08
N PHE A 28 -14.35 6.66 0.06
CA PHE A 28 -13.46 5.70 -0.60
C PHE A 28 -13.08 4.59 0.39
N LYS A 29 -13.37 3.34 0.05
CA LYS A 29 -13.12 2.18 0.93
C LYS A 29 -11.63 1.92 1.12
N ASN A 30 -11.24 1.39 2.29
CA ASN A 30 -9.84 1.01 2.52
C ASN A 30 -9.43 -0.20 1.66
N ILE A 31 -8.58 0.03 0.65
CA ILE A 31 -8.08 -1.03 -0.24
C ILE A 31 -7.34 -2.15 0.50
N ASN A 32 -6.72 -1.86 1.65
CA ASN A 32 -6.00 -2.86 2.44
C ASN A 32 -6.92 -3.95 3.00
N LYS A 33 -8.24 -3.69 3.07
CA LYS A 33 -9.25 -4.67 3.50
C LYS A 33 -9.90 -5.43 2.33
N SER A 34 -9.46 -5.19 1.10
CA SER A 34 -9.99 -5.90 -0.07
C SER A 34 -9.47 -7.34 -0.14
N SER A 35 -10.33 -8.27 -0.58
CA SER A 35 -9.96 -9.67 -0.77
C SER A 35 -8.77 -9.85 -1.73
N ALA A 36 -8.68 -9.00 -2.76
CA ALA A 36 -7.57 -8.99 -3.70
C ALA A 36 -6.23 -8.65 -3.02
N VAL A 37 -6.19 -7.63 -2.15
CA VAL A 37 -4.99 -7.28 -1.38
C VAL A 37 -4.66 -8.37 -0.38
N GLU A 38 -5.64 -8.88 0.37
CA GLU A 38 -5.42 -9.94 1.35
C GLU A 38 -4.83 -11.21 0.72
N ARG A 39 -5.26 -11.56 -0.50
CA ARG A 39 -4.74 -12.71 -1.26
C ARG A 39 -3.26 -12.56 -1.61
N VAL A 40 -2.71 -11.34 -1.67
CA VAL A 40 -1.27 -11.09 -1.88
C VAL A 40 -0.54 -10.95 -0.53
N GLU A 41 -1.16 -10.29 0.44
CA GLU A 41 -0.56 -10.03 1.76
C GLU A 41 -0.37 -11.31 2.58
N LYS A 42 -1.35 -12.23 2.58
CA LYS A 42 -1.26 -13.52 3.31
C LYS A 42 -0.06 -14.36 2.82
N PRO A 43 0.14 -14.61 1.51
CA PRO A 43 1.36 -15.23 1.00
C PRO A 43 2.64 -14.45 1.32
N LEU A 44 2.62 -13.12 1.27
CA LEU A 44 3.79 -12.30 1.59
C LEU A 44 4.24 -12.52 3.04
N LYS A 45 3.32 -12.45 4.01
CA LYS A 45 3.59 -12.73 5.43
C LYS A 45 4.16 -14.14 5.62
N ARG A 46 3.59 -15.15 4.96
CA ARG A 46 4.10 -16.54 5.02
C ARG A 46 5.51 -16.67 4.45
N ALA A 47 5.77 -16.06 3.30
CA ALA A 47 7.09 -16.08 2.65
C ALA A 47 8.16 -15.38 3.50
N GLN A 48 7.83 -14.23 4.10
CA GLN A 48 8.72 -13.50 5.01
C GLN A 48 9.04 -14.31 6.27
N ARG A 49 8.04 -14.95 6.89
CA ARG A 49 8.24 -15.82 8.07
C ARG A 49 9.13 -17.01 7.74
N ALA A 50 8.92 -17.66 6.59
CA ALA A 50 9.76 -18.77 6.14
C ALA A 50 11.21 -18.33 5.90
N LEU A 51 11.40 -17.19 5.23
CA LEU A 51 12.72 -16.60 4.98
C LEU A 51 13.44 -16.26 6.30
N SER A 52 12.71 -15.65 7.25
CA SER A 52 13.24 -15.28 8.57
C SER A 52 13.66 -16.50 9.38
N ARG A 53 12.84 -17.56 9.43
CA ARG A 53 13.19 -18.81 10.13
C ARG A 53 14.45 -19.44 9.53
N LYS A 54 14.57 -19.48 8.21
CA LYS A 54 15.76 -20.01 7.52
C LYS A 54 17.01 -19.19 7.87
N LEU A 55 16.92 -17.87 7.84
CA LEU A 55 18.04 -16.99 8.20
C LEU A 55 18.46 -17.18 9.67
N LYS A 56 17.50 -17.24 10.59
CA LYS A 56 17.76 -17.51 12.02
C LYS A 56 18.42 -18.86 12.25
N SER A 57 17.95 -19.92 11.58
CA SER A 57 18.52 -21.27 11.70
C SER A 57 19.97 -21.32 11.20
N ARG A 58 20.27 -20.69 10.06
CA ARG A 58 21.65 -20.58 9.53
C ARG A 58 22.57 -19.84 10.49
N LYS A 59 22.10 -18.71 11.03
CA LYS A 59 22.86 -17.93 12.03
C LYS A 59 23.22 -18.76 13.26
N LYS A 60 22.29 -19.61 13.74
CA LYS A 60 22.55 -20.50 14.88
C LYS A 60 23.59 -21.60 14.59
N ARG A 61 23.73 -22.04 13.34
CA ARG A 61 24.69 -23.08 12.93
C ARG A 61 26.11 -22.56 12.68
N GLY A 62 26.36 -21.26 12.89
CA GLY A 62 27.66 -20.65 12.61
C GLY A 62 28.01 -20.55 11.13
N GLU A 63 27.05 -20.77 10.22
CA GLU A 63 27.24 -20.56 8.78
C GLU A 63 27.59 -19.07 8.56
N LYS A 64 28.83 -18.79 8.11
CA LYS A 64 29.23 -17.42 7.76
C LYS A 64 28.28 -16.87 6.70
N SER A 65 27.85 -15.62 6.89
CA SER A 65 26.92 -14.89 6.03
C SER A 65 27.40 -14.65 4.58
N ALA A 66 28.55 -15.20 4.21
CA ALA A 66 29.23 -15.00 2.93
C ALA A 66 29.69 -16.40 2.45
N ALA A 67 29.40 -16.88 1.26
CA ALA A 67 29.02 -16.25 0.01
C ALA A 67 27.99 -17.13 -0.72
N GLY A 68 27.06 -16.51 -1.45
CA GLY A 68 26.06 -17.21 -2.23
C GLY A 68 24.97 -17.83 -1.37
N GLY A 69 23.92 -17.06 -1.06
CA GLY A 69 22.65 -17.66 -0.67
C GLY A 69 22.26 -18.65 -1.77
N GLY A 70 22.52 -19.94 -1.57
CA GLY A 70 22.34 -20.96 -2.60
C GLY A 70 21.00 -20.81 -3.30
N SER A 71 20.92 -21.16 -4.60
CA SER A 71 19.82 -20.83 -5.54
C SER A 71 18.41 -20.73 -4.90
N ASN A 72 18.05 -21.65 -4.00
CA ASN A 72 16.78 -21.65 -3.27
C ASN A 72 16.53 -20.42 -2.36
N MET A 73 17.56 -19.87 -1.73
CA MET A 73 17.48 -18.63 -0.93
C MET A 73 17.24 -17.42 -1.82
N ALA A 74 18.00 -17.28 -2.91
CA ALA A 74 17.81 -16.22 -3.90
C ALA A 74 16.38 -16.27 -4.50
N LYS A 75 15.90 -17.47 -4.86
CA LYS A 75 14.52 -17.70 -5.30
C LYS A 75 13.48 -17.24 -4.27
N ASN A 76 13.71 -17.51 -2.98
CA ASN A 76 12.80 -17.07 -1.90
C ASN A 76 12.81 -15.55 -1.70
N VAL A 77 13.98 -14.91 -1.75
CA VAL A 77 14.08 -13.44 -1.68
C VAL A 77 13.35 -12.80 -2.85
N LEU A 78 13.57 -13.30 -4.07
CA LEU A 78 12.89 -12.83 -5.27
C LEU A 78 11.37 -13.00 -5.17
N ARG A 79 10.89 -14.11 -4.61
CA ARG A 79 9.45 -14.33 -4.35
C ARG A 79 8.88 -13.26 -3.42
N VAL A 80 9.58 -12.94 -2.32
CA VAL A 80 9.16 -11.87 -1.40
C VAL A 80 9.15 -10.51 -2.10
N GLN A 81 10.18 -10.19 -2.89
CA GLN A 81 10.26 -8.94 -3.65
C GLN A 81 9.11 -8.81 -4.65
N LYS A 82 8.80 -9.85 -5.42
CA LYS A 82 7.68 -9.87 -6.38
C LYS A 82 6.33 -9.65 -5.68
N LEU A 83 6.09 -10.28 -4.54
CA LEU A 83 4.87 -10.09 -3.75
C LEU A 83 4.78 -8.66 -3.19
N ARG A 84 5.87 -8.10 -2.67
CA ARG A 84 5.94 -6.70 -2.22
C ARG A 84 5.66 -5.72 -3.36
N ALA A 85 6.29 -5.91 -4.52
CA ALA A 85 6.08 -5.07 -5.69
C ALA A 85 4.64 -5.14 -6.19
N ARG A 86 4.03 -6.33 -6.21
CA ARG A 86 2.61 -6.49 -6.55
C ARG A 86 1.71 -5.71 -5.58
N LEU A 87 1.94 -5.85 -4.27
CA LEU A 87 1.17 -5.13 -3.25
C LEU A 87 1.31 -3.60 -3.38
N LYS A 88 2.53 -3.12 -3.61
CA LYS A 88 2.81 -1.70 -3.87
C LYS A 88 2.05 -1.20 -5.09
N ARG A 89 2.15 -1.89 -6.22
CA ARG A 89 1.44 -1.51 -7.46
C ARG A 89 -0.08 -1.45 -7.29
N MET A 90 -0.67 -2.38 -6.53
CA MET A 90 -2.11 -2.34 -6.24
C MET A 90 -2.51 -1.10 -5.44
N ARG A 91 -1.71 -0.72 -4.43
CA ARG A 91 -1.93 0.48 -3.63
C ARG A 91 -1.73 1.76 -4.46
N ASP A 92 -0.64 1.83 -5.21
CA ASP A 92 -0.32 2.96 -6.07
C ASP A 92 -1.43 3.19 -7.12
N ALA A 93 -1.92 2.12 -7.75
CA ALA A 93 -3.03 2.19 -8.71
C ALA A 93 -4.32 2.71 -8.07
N TYR A 94 -4.62 2.26 -6.84
CA TYR A 94 -5.79 2.73 -6.12
C TYR A 94 -5.68 4.19 -5.71
N HIS A 95 -4.52 4.62 -5.21
CA HIS A 95 -4.29 6.03 -4.90
C HIS A 95 -4.46 6.91 -6.14
N ALA A 96 -3.87 6.50 -7.28
CA ALA A 96 -4.03 7.22 -8.54
C ALA A 96 -5.50 7.31 -8.98
N TRP A 97 -6.27 6.24 -8.81
CA TRP A 97 -7.70 6.22 -9.09
C TRP A 97 -8.49 7.17 -8.17
N VAL A 98 -8.23 7.17 -6.86
CA VAL A 98 -8.87 8.09 -5.90
C VAL A 98 -8.54 9.54 -6.24
N VAL A 99 -7.28 9.86 -6.50
CA VAL A 99 -6.83 11.21 -6.89
C VAL A 99 -7.51 11.64 -8.19
N SER A 100 -7.59 10.76 -9.19
CA SER A 100 -8.28 11.04 -10.45
C SER A 100 -9.75 11.37 -10.23
N MET A 101 -10.44 10.63 -9.36
CA MET A 101 -11.84 10.90 -9.02
C MET A 101 -12.03 12.25 -8.33
N LEU A 102 -11.14 12.62 -7.41
CA LEU A 102 -11.17 13.92 -6.72
C LEU A 102 -10.93 15.08 -7.68
N VAL A 103 -9.91 14.98 -8.54
CA VAL A 103 -9.53 16.05 -9.47
C VAL A 103 -10.53 16.20 -10.62
N LYS A 104 -11.19 15.11 -11.05
CA LYS A 104 -12.22 15.15 -12.10
C LYS A 104 -13.41 16.05 -11.72
N ALA A 105 -13.70 16.20 -10.43
CA ALA A 105 -14.72 17.11 -9.93
C ALA A 105 -14.31 18.61 -10.01
N ARG A 106 -13.06 18.92 -10.36
CA ARG A 106 -12.49 20.28 -10.48
C ARG A 106 -12.87 21.18 -9.29
N PRO A 107 -12.59 20.77 -8.03
CA PRO A 107 -12.88 21.61 -6.88
C PRO A 107 -12.03 22.88 -6.91
N ALA A 108 -12.58 24.00 -6.45
CA ALA A 108 -11.87 25.28 -6.37
C ALA A 108 -10.66 25.21 -5.42
N TYR A 109 -10.77 24.41 -4.34
CA TYR A 109 -9.69 24.14 -3.40
C TYR A 109 -9.89 22.77 -2.74
N ILE A 110 -8.79 22.18 -2.25
CA ILE A 110 -8.81 20.93 -1.51
C ILE A 110 -8.20 21.18 -0.13
N THR A 111 -8.94 20.87 0.92
CA THR A 111 -8.42 20.89 2.29
C THR A 111 -8.12 19.46 2.74
N ILE A 112 -6.93 19.25 3.29
CA ILE A 112 -6.45 17.93 3.74
C ILE A 112 -5.83 18.11 5.12
N GLU A 113 -6.13 17.21 6.04
CA GLU A 113 -5.51 17.20 7.36
C GLU A 113 -4.05 16.74 7.31
N LYS A 114 -3.21 17.33 8.16
CA LYS A 114 -1.83 16.88 8.38
C LYS A 114 -1.79 15.84 9.49
N LEU A 115 -1.92 14.56 9.14
CA LEU A 115 -1.91 13.45 10.10
C LEU A 115 -0.50 12.92 10.38
N HIS A 116 -0.22 12.59 11.64
CA HIS A 116 0.96 11.81 12.07
C HIS A 116 0.80 10.32 11.74
N VAL A 117 0.82 10.00 10.45
CA VAL A 117 0.51 8.65 9.91
C VAL A 117 1.51 7.56 10.28
N LYS A 118 2.68 7.90 10.84
CA LYS A 118 3.76 6.94 11.17
C LYS A 118 3.36 5.90 12.24
N GLY A 119 2.30 6.14 13.02
CA GLY A 119 1.80 5.22 14.06
C GLY A 119 0.41 4.64 13.82
N MET A 120 -0.25 4.99 12.70
CA MET A 120 -1.63 4.56 12.42
C MET A 120 -1.72 3.25 11.61
N MET A 121 -0.59 2.74 11.10
CA MET A 121 -0.55 1.62 10.13
C MET A 121 0.20 0.39 10.64
#